data_AF-A0A6F9ANB1-F1
#
_entry.id   AF-A0A6F9ANB1-F1
#
_cell.length_a   1.000
_cell.length_b   1.000
_cell.length_c   1.000
_cell.angle_alpha   90.00
_cell.angle_beta   90.00
_cell.angle_gamma   90.00
#
_symmetry.space_group_name_H-M   'P 1'
#
loop_
_entity.id
_entity.type
_entity.pdbx_description
1 polymer ?
#
loop_
_entity_poly.entity_id
_entity_poly.type
_entity_poly.pdbx_seq_one_letter_code
_entity_poly.pdbx_strand_id
1 'polypeptide(L)'
;ARWQGKHEPADSQAPSHTFTETMKLTILLCAIVLLSLSVFAMDEERPPQPREPQCEVYESGMCSREFDPVCGSDGNTYTTECVLCKENK
;
A
#
# COMPACT_ATOMS: atom_id res chain seq x y z
N ALA A 1 -56.03 29.66 -43.11
CA ALA A 1 -56.40 29.67 -41.67
C ALA A 1 -55.30 30.37 -40.89
N ARG A 2 -55.69 31.33 -40.07
CA ARG A 2 -54.85 32.14 -39.16
C ARG A 2 -54.42 31.24 -37.99
N TRP A 3 -53.13 30.98 -37.83
CA TRP A 3 -52.59 30.44 -36.58
C TRP A 3 -52.01 31.60 -35.78
N GLN A 4 -52.81 32.11 -34.84
CA GLN A 4 -52.32 33.00 -33.79
C GLN A 4 -51.74 32.18 -32.64
N GLY A 5 -50.73 32.76 -32.01
CA GLY A 5 -49.76 32.07 -31.16
C GLY A 5 -50.29 31.57 -29.83
N LYS A 6 -49.39 30.88 -29.11
CA LYS A 6 -49.50 30.71 -27.67
C LYS A 6 -48.12 30.56 -27.04
N HIS A 7 -47.71 31.66 -26.39
CA HIS A 7 -46.88 31.77 -25.20
C HIS A 7 -45.56 30.98 -25.12
N GLU A 8 -44.47 31.73 -25.26
CA GLU A 8 -43.23 31.52 -24.51
C GLU A 8 -43.53 31.53 -22.99
N PRO A 9 -42.98 30.57 -22.23
CA PRO A 9 -42.36 30.87 -20.97
C PRO A 9 -40.85 30.86 -21.19
N ALA A 10 -40.24 32.02 -20.95
CA ALA A 10 -38.82 32.13 -20.73
C ALA A 10 -38.43 31.19 -19.57
N ASP A 11 -37.65 30.16 -19.86
CA ASP A 11 -36.72 29.61 -18.87
C ASP A 11 -35.30 29.90 -19.35
N SER A 12 -35.01 31.19 -19.32
CA SER A 12 -33.67 31.72 -19.25
C SER A 12 -33.08 31.36 -17.88
N GLN A 13 -32.42 30.22 -17.75
CA GLN A 13 -31.42 30.04 -16.71
C GLN A 13 -30.36 29.02 -17.15
N ALA A 14 -29.41 29.49 -17.97
CA ALA A 14 -28.12 28.82 -18.07
C ALA A 14 -27.48 28.75 -16.67
N PRO A 15 -26.98 27.59 -16.20
CA PRO A 15 -26.15 27.55 -15.01
C PRO A 15 -24.69 27.80 -15.42
N SER A 16 -24.36 28.94 -16.05
CA SER A 16 -22.97 29.22 -16.43
C SER A 16 -22.13 29.81 -15.29
N HIS A 17 -22.76 30.25 -14.19
CA HIS A 17 -22.07 30.76 -13.00
C HIS A 17 -21.88 29.74 -11.87
N THR A 18 -22.80 28.78 -11.70
CA THR A 18 -22.69 27.71 -10.69
C THR A 18 -21.88 26.50 -11.18
N PHE A 19 -21.70 26.39 -12.51
CA PHE A 19 -20.93 25.31 -13.13
C PHE A 19 -19.43 25.44 -12.85
N THR A 20 -18.87 26.65 -12.87
CA THR A 20 -17.43 26.83 -12.62
C THR A 20 -17.04 26.64 -11.15
N GLU A 21 -17.94 26.93 -10.21
CA GLU A 21 -17.68 26.73 -8.77
C GLU A 21 -17.83 25.27 -8.35
N THR A 22 -18.83 24.56 -8.90
CA THR A 22 -19.00 23.11 -8.69
C THR A 22 -17.91 22.30 -9.42
N MET A 23 -17.44 22.73 -10.59
CA MET A 23 -16.28 22.14 -11.26
C MET A 23 -14.99 22.27 -10.43
N LYS A 24 -14.75 23.44 -9.82
CA LYS A 24 -13.58 23.63 -8.94
C LYS A 24 -13.66 22.74 -7.69
N LEU A 25 -14.83 22.61 -7.09
CA LEU A 25 -15.04 21.78 -5.91
C LEU A 25 -14.89 20.28 -6.23
N THR A 26 -15.41 19.83 -7.37
CA THR A 26 -15.25 18.43 -7.82
C THR A 26 -13.80 18.11 -8.19
N ILE A 27 -13.08 19.01 -8.87
CA ILE A 27 -11.64 18.85 -9.14
C ILE A 27 -10.85 18.77 -7.83
N LEU A 28 -11.15 19.61 -6.84
CA LEU A 28 -10.50 19.60 -5.54
C LEU A 28 -10.74 18.29 -4.79
N LEU A 29 -11.98 17.80 -4.76
CA LEU A 29 -12.33 16.52 -4.13
C LEU A 29 -11.65 15.34 -4.83
N CYS A 30 -11.65 15.31 -6.17
CA CYS A 30 -10.95 14.28 -6.93
C CYS A 30 -9.44 14.29 -6.68
N ALA A 31 -8.81 15.48 -6.61
CA ALA A 31 -7.39 15.59 -6.29
C ALA A 31 -7.07 15.05 -4.89
N ILE A 32 -7.89 15.35 -3.88
CA ILE A 32 -7.73 14.83 -2.51
C ILE A 32 -7.86 13.29 -2.48
N VAL A 33 -8.84 12.74 -3.20
CA VAL A 33 -9.05 11.28 -3.30
C VAL A 33 -7.89 10.61 -4.02
N LEU A 34 -7.37 11.19 -5.10
CA LEU A 34 -6.21 10.66 -5.82
C LEU A 34 -4.93 10.71 -4.97
N LEU A 35 -4.75 11.77 -4.19
CA LEU A 35 -3.63 11.90 -3.25
C LEU A 35 -3.75 10.89 -2.10
N SER A 36 -4.94 10.67 -1.54
CA SER A 36 -5.13 9.66 -0.49
C SER A 36 -4.93 8.24 -1.02
N LEU A 37 -5.32 7.92 -2.25
CA LEU A 37 -5.04 6.62 -2.89
C LEU A 37 -3.53 6.35 -3.06
N SER A 38 -2.71 7.38 -3.28
CA SER A 38 -1.25 7.22 -3.32
C SER A 38 -0.65 6.90 -1.94
N VAL A 39 -1.32 7.31 -0.86
CA VAL A 39 -0.94 6.98 0.52
C VAL A 39 -1.35 5.54 0.87
N PHE A 40 -2.44 5.01 0.31
CA PHE A 40 -2.87 3.61 0.54
C PHE A 40 -2.09 2.55 -0.25
N ALA A 41 -1.18 2.95 -1.15
CA ALA A 41 -0.31 2.03 -1.87
C ALA A 41 1.00 1.71 -1.12
N MET A 42 1.26 2.40 -0.01
CA MET A 42 2.39 2.11 0.87
C MET A 42 1.85 1.34 2.09
N ASP A 43 1.43 0.10 1.87
CA ASP A 43 1.59 -0.87 2.95
C ASP A 43 3.11 -0.98 3.14
N GLU A 44 3.61 -0.24 4.13
CA GLU A 44 4.99 -0.37 4.60
C GLU A 44 5.10 -1.75 5.24
N GLU A 45 5.22 -2.79 4.41
CA GLU A 45 5.94 -4.00 4.78
C GLU A 45 7.40 -3.60 4.87
N ARG A 46 7.76 -2.88 5.95
CA ARG A 46 9.16 -2.72 6.35
C ARG A 46 9.71 -4.14 6.44
N PRO A 47 10.66 -4.53 5.58
CA PRO A 47 11.19 -5.88 5.61
C PRO A 47 11.75 -6.15 7.02
N PRO A 48 11.55 -7.36 7.56
CA PRO A 48 12.12 -7.70 8.86
C PRO A 48 13.63 -7.43 8.81
N GLN A 49 14.12 -6.67 9.78
CA GLN A 49 15.55 -6.38 9.88
C GLN A 49 16.32 -7.70 10.06
N PRO A 50 17.43 -7.92 9.33
CA PRO A 50 18.28 -9.08 9.54
C PRO A 50 18.80 -9.10 10.98
N ARG A 51 18.66 -10.24 11.65
CA ARG A 51 19.25 -10.48 12.98
C ARG A 51 20.50 -11.32 12.85
N GLU A 52 21.52 -11.02 13.65
CA GLU A 52 22.73 -11.85 13.73
C GLU A 52 22.46 -13.13 14.54
N PRO A 53 23.00 -14.28 14.12
CA PRO A 53 22.81 -15.54 14.84
C PRO A 53 23.66 -15.61 16.11
N GLN A 54 23.12 -16.21 17.17
CA GLN A 54 23.81 -16.35 18.47
C GLN A 54 24.67 -17.61 18.53
N CYS A 55 25.75 -17.65 17.76
CA CYS A 55 26.57 -18.86 17.65
C CYS A 55 27.34 -19.24 18.92
N GLU A 56 27.58 -18.29 19.82
CA GLU A 56 28.23 -18.53 21.12
C GLU A 56 27.44 -19.51 22.00
N VAL A 57 26.10 -19.55 21.85
CA VAL A 57 25.22 -20.47 22.60
C VAL A 57 25.45 -21.93 22.18
N TYR A 58 25.91 -22.16 20.95
CA TYR A 58 26.05 -23.49 20.35
C TYR A 58 27.50 -24.00 20.33
N GLU A 59 28.41 -23.41 21.11
CA GLU A 59 29.83 -23.79 21.17
C GLU A 59 30.06 -25.27 21.52
N SER A 60 29.10 -25.93 22.19
CA SER A 60 29.17 -27.36 22.50
C SER A 60 29.04 -28.27 21.27
N GLY A 61 28.64 -27.74 20.11
CA GLY A 61 28.45 -28.50 18.87
C GLY A 61 27.26 -29.47 18.87
N MET A 62 26.48 -29.49 19.96
CA MET A 62 25.27 -30.30 20.08
C MET A 62 24.06 -29.47 19.70
N CYS A 63 23.45 -29.77 18.56
CA CYS A 63 22.20 -29.15 18.13
C CYS A 63 20.99 -29.97 18.57
N SER A 64 19.93 -29.30 19.01
CA SER A 64 18.61 -29.92 19.15
C SER A 64 18.12 -30.44 17.80
N ARG A 65 17.26 -31.47 17.85
CA ARG A 65 16.55 -31.99 16.67
C ARG A 65 15.18 -31.33 16.46
N GLU A 66 14.91 -30.27 17.21
CA GLU A 66 13.77 -29.39 16.98
C GLU A 66 13.86 -28.77 15.59
N PHE A 67 12.71 -28.49 14.99
CA PHE A 67 12.62 -27.85 13.68
C PHE A 67 12.17 -26.40 13.89
N ASP A 68 13.14 -25.48 13.79
CA ASP A 68 12.93 -24.04 13.86
C ASP A 68 13.73 -23.37 12.73
N PRO A 69 13.17 -23.35 11.51
CA PRO A 69 13.94 -23.02 10.33
C PRO A 69 14.32 -21.54 10.28
N VAL A 70 15.57 -21.27 9.91
CA VAL A 70 16.09 -19.91 9.73
C VAL A 70 16.62 -19.73 8.30
N CYS A 71 16.37 -18.55 7.73
CA CYS A 71 16.94 -18.16 6.44
C CYS A 71 18.29 -17.46 6.67
N GLY A 72 19.35 -17.98 6.09
CA GLY A 72 20.67 -17.35 6.13
C GLY A 72 20.79 -16.22 5.11
N SER A 73 21.80 -15.36 5.32
CA SER A 73 22.15 -14.29 4.38
C SER A 73 22.64 -14.82 3.02
N ASP A 74 23.00 -16.09 2.96
CA ASP A 74 23.36 -16.85 1.77
C ASP A 74 22.13 -17.33 0.96
N GLY A 75 20.92 -17.10 1.47
CA GLY A 75 19.66 -17.52 0.85
C GLY A 75 19.29 -18.99 1.10
N ASN A 76 20.07 -19.71 1.92
CA ASN A 76 19.76 -21.09 2.29
C ASN A 76 18.90 -21.13 3.55
N THR A 77 17.98 -22.11 3.61
CA THR A 77 17.19 -22.37 4.82
C THR A 77 17.87 -23.47 5.63
N TYR A 78 18.15 -23.18 6.89
CA TYR A 78 18.75 -24.11 7.85
C TYR A 78 17.67 -24.63 8.80
N THR A 79 17.75 -25.90 9.20
CA THR A 79 16.74 -26.55 10.05
C THR A 79 16.63 -25.95 11.45
N THR A 80 17.73 -25.38 11.95
CA THR A 80 17.83 -24.61 13.20
C THR A 80 18.96 -23.60 13.09
N GLU A 81 18.94 -22.58 13.95
CA GLU A 81 20.05 -21.62 14.09
C GLU A 81 21.37 -22.32 14.46
N CYS A 82 21.34 -23.39 15.26
CA CYS A 82 22.52 -24.17 15.58
C CYS A 82 23.17 -24.80 14.34
N VAL A 83 22.36 -25.35 13.42
CA VAL A 83 22.89 -25.92 12.17
C VAL A 83 23.48 -24.81 11.29
N LEU A 84 22.85 -23.64 11.22
CA LEU A 84 23.43 -22.47 10.54
C LEU A 84 24.81 -22.12 11.11
N CYS A 85 24.94 -22.00 12.44
CA CYS A 85 26.20 -21.69 13.10
C CYS A 85 27.27 -22.76 12.88
N LYS A 86 26.89 -24.03 12.80
CA LYS A 86 27.81 -25.14 12.55
C LYS A 86 28.37 -25.13 11.12
N GLU A 87 27.54 -24.80 10.12
CA GLU A 87 27.95 -24.77 8.71
C GLU A 87 28.76 -23.51 8.35
N ASN A 88 28.61 -22.42 9.10
CA ASN A 88 29.29 -21.13 8.87
C ASN A 88 30.53 -20.89 9.77
N LYS A 89 30.98 -21.90 10.53
CA LYS A 89 32.17 -21.85 11.39
C LYS A 89 33.40 -22.37 10.65
#